data_AF-A0A2H1KU53-F1
#
_entry.id   AF-A0A2H1KU53-F1
#
_cell.length_a   1.000
_cell.length_b   1.000
_cell.length_c   1.000
_cell.angle_alpha   90.00
_cell.angle_beta   90.00
_cell.angle_gamma   90.00
#
_symmetry.space_group_name_H-M   'P 1'
#
loop_
_entity.id
_entity.type
_entity.pdbx_description
1 polymer ?
#
loop_
_entity_poly.entity_id
_entity_poly.type
_entity_poly.pdbx_seq_one_letter_code
_entity_poly.pdbx_strand_id
1 'polypeptide(L)'
;MFLVAKGTHRGQGLTAAGLRTIFRYHRDLTGVAGGHPHALRHTFGTVLAEAGVDLAVMQALLGHAHVDTTARYVHLAPVHVKGEFDAARERIRTQLH
;
A
#
# COMPACT_ATOMS: atom_id res chain seq x y z
N MET A 1 -5.55 11.46 -10.05
CA MET A 1 -5.80 12.67 -9.25
C MET A 1 -7.19 12.57 -8.65
N PHE A 2 -7.36 12.78 -7.34
CA PHE A 2 -8.68 12.74 -6.68
C PHE A 2 -9.32 14.13 -6.72
N LEU A 3 -10.65 14.20 -6.86
CA LEU A 3 -11.41 15.45 -6.95
C LEU A 3 -12.40 15.60 -5.79
N VAL A 4 -12.65 16.84 -5.39
CA VAL A 4 -13.70 17.16 -4.41
C VAL A 4 -15.07 17.04 -5.07
N ALA A 5 -15.93 16.16 -4.54
CA ALA A 5 -17.23 15.84 -5.15
C ALA A 5 -18.37 16.79 -4.76
N LYS A 6 -18.27 17.50 -3.62
CA LYS A 6 -19.36 18.30 -3.03
C LYS A 6 -18.84 19.61 -2.41
N GLY A 7 -19.71 20.60 -2.28
CA GLY A 7 -19.43 21.89 -1.63
C GLY A 7 -18.76 22.93 -2.53
N THR A 8 -18.27 24.01 -1.91
CA THR A 8 -17.69 25.19 -2.58
C THR A 8 -16.40 24.91 -3.36
N HIS A 9 -15.71 23.82 -3.01
CA HIS A 9 -14.46 23.38 -3.68
C HIS A 9 -14.68 22.29 -4.72
N ARG A 10 -15.93 22.03 -5.13
CA ARG A 10 -16.26 20.96 -6.09
C ARG A 10 -15.47 21.10 -7.40
N GLY A 11 -14.96 19.97 -7.89
CA GLY A 11 -14.18 19.90 -9.13
C GLY A 11 -12.70 20.28 -8.96
N GLN A 12 -12.30 20.82 -7.81
CA GLN A 12 -10.90 21.05 -7.49
C GLN A 12 -10.21 19.75 -7.05
N GLY A 13 -8.87 19.73 -7.16
CA GLY A 13 -8.05 18.64 -6.66
C GLY A 13 -8.20 18.45 -5.15
N LEU A 14 -8.37 17.21 -4.71
CA LEU A 14 -8.38 16.89 -3.29
C LEU A 14 -6.98 17.10 -2.71
N THR A 15 -6.87 18.02 -1.77
CA THR A 15 -5.61 18.29 -1.07
C THR A 15 -5.31 17.20 -0.04
N ALA A 16 -4.03 17.06 0.35
CA ALA A 16 -3.65 16.17 1.44
C ALA A 16 -4.36 16.52 2.76
N ALA A 17 -4.62 17.80 3.01
CA ALA A 17 -5.40 18.25 4.17
C ALA A 17 -6.88 17.83 4.08
N GLY A 18 -7.49 17.94 2.90
CA GLY A 18 -8.84 17.46 2.64
C GLY A 18 -8.97 15.95 2.85
N LEU A 19 -7.99 15.19 2.36
CA LEU A 19 -7.93 13.74 2.57
C LEU A 19 -7.86 13.41 4.07
N ARG A 20 -6.99 14.08 4.84
CA ARG A 20 -6.92 13.91 6.30
C ARG A 20 -8.25 14.20 7.01
N THR A 21 -8.98 15.22 6.56
CA THR A 21 -10.30 15.55 7.11
C THR A 21 -11.33 14.47 6.85
N ILE A 22 -11.37 13.90 5.64
CA ILE A 22 -12.25 12.78 5.31
C ILE A 22 -11.99 11.58 6.22
N PHE A 23 -10.71 11.20 6.39
CA PHE A 23 -10.34 10.10 7.29
C PHE A 23 -10.72 10.38 8.74
N ARG A 24 -10.44 11.59 9.25
CA ARG A 24 -10.85 11.98 10.61
C ARG A 24 -12.35 11.81 10.81
N TYR A 25 -13.17 12.36 9.91
CA TYR A 25 -14.62 12.24 9.96
C TYR A 25 -15.10 10.78 10.06
N HIS A 26 -14.55 9.89 9.24
CA HIS A 26 -14.94 8.48 9.28
C HIS A 26 -14.44 7.74 10.52
N ARG A 27 -13.28 8.09 11.08
CA ARG A 27 -12.83 7.52 12.37
C ARG A 27 -13.76 7.89 13.50
N ASP A 28 -14.19 9.16 13.56
CA ASP A 28 -15.07 9.66 14.60
C ASP A 28 -16.46 8.99 14.50
N LEU A 29 -16.94 8.74 13.28
CA LEU A 29 -18.21 8.06 13.03
C LEU A 29 -18.19 6.57 13.37
N THR A 30 -17.06 5.88 13.14
CA THR A 30 -16.96 4.41 13.24
C THR A 30 -16.28 3.91 14.51
N GLY A 31 -15.60 4.79 15.25
CA GLY A 31 -14.77 4.43 16.41
C GLY A 31 -13.44 3.75 16.05
N VAL A 32 -13.12 3.57 14.76
CA VAL A 32 -11.89 2.90 14.33
C VAL A 32 -10.71 3.87 14.40
N ALA A 33 -9.97 3.85 15.51
CA ALA A 33 -8.81 4.73 15.73
C ALA A 33 -7.73 4.62 14.63
N GLY A 34 -7.55 3.42 14.05
CA GLY A 34 -6.62 3.12 12.96
C GLY A 34 -7.12 3.46 11.56
N GLY A 35 -8.28 4.11 11.39
CA GLY A 35 -8.84 4.42 10.06
C GLY A 35 -8.09 5.56 9.35
N HIS A 36 -6.87 5.32 8.87
CA HIS A 36 -6.08 6.29 8.10
C HIS A 36 -5.34 5.62 6.92
N PRO A 37 -4.88 6.39 5.90
CA PRO A 37 -4.34 5.82 4.65
C PRO A 37 -3.24 4.78 4.87
N HIS A 38 -2.28 5.07 5.75
CA HIS A 38 -1.16 4.17 6.00
C HIS A 38 -1.58 2.84 6.67
N ALA A 39 -2.53 2.86 7.61
CA ALA A 39 -3.02 1.65 8.26
C ALA A 39 -3.85 0.79 7.28
N LEU A 40 -4.69 1.40 6.45
CA LEU A 40 -5.40 0.68 5.38
C LEU A 40 -4.44 0.06 4.37
N ARG A 41 -3.38 0.79 3.98
CA ARG A 41 -2.30 0.26 3.14
C ARG A 41 -1.59 -0.92 3.82
N HIS A 42 -1.41 -0.85 5.13
CA HIS A 42 -0.84 -1.94 5.91
C HIS A 42 -1.72 -3.19 5.89
N THR A 43 -3.00 -3.05 6.22
CA THR A 43 -3.95 -4.16 6.17
C THR A 43 -4.03 -4.77 4.77
N PHE A 44 -4.11 -3.95 3.72
CA PHE A 44 -4.14 -4.45 2.35
C PHE A 44 -2.87 -5.23 1.98
N GLY A 45 -1.69 -4.70 2.34
CA GLY A 45 -0.42 -5.39 2.10
C GLY A 45 -0.31 -6.72 2.86
N THR A 46 -0.73 -6.75 4.13
CA THR A 46 -0.77 -7.98 4.94
C THR A 46 -1.69 -9.03 4.32
N VAL A 47 -2.92 -8.66 3.94
CA VAL A 47 -3.89 -9.59 3.33
C VAL A 47 -3.35 -10.20 2.03
N LEU A 48 -2.71 -9.39 1.17
CA LEU A 48 -2.10 -9.91 -0.05
C LEU A 48 -0.94 -10.87 0.22
N ALA A 49 -0.10 -10.55 1.22
CA ALA A 49 1.03 -11.39 1.61
C ALA A 49 0.57 -12.75 2.15
N GLU A 50 -0.41 -12.73 3.06
CA GLU A 50 -1.01 -13.93 3.66
C GLU A 50 -1.70 -14.80 2.60
N ALA A 51 -2.29 -14.19 1.58
CA ALA A 51 -2.87 -14.87 0.43
C ALA A 51 -1.82 -15.45 -0.55
N GLY A 52 -0.52 -15.20 -0.31
CA GLY A 52 0.57 -15.69 -1.16
C GLY A 52 0.67 -15.01 -2.51
N VAL A 53 0.17 -13.77 -2.62
CA VAL A 53 0.32 -12.98 -3.84
C VAL A 53 1.80 -12.67 -4.05
N ASP A 54 2.26 -12.85 -5.29
CA ASP A 54 3.63 -12.56 -5.67
C ASP A 54 4.04 -11.12 -5.34
N LEU A 55 5.29 -10.91 -4.93
CA LEU A 55 5.74 -9.61 -4.45
C LEU A 55 5.73 -8.54 -5.54
N ALA A 56 6.03 -8.88 -6.80
CA ALA A 56 5.99 -7.92 -7.90
C ALA A 56 4.54 -7.46 -8.15
N VAL A 57 3.59 -8.38 -8.04
CA VAL A 57 2.15 -8.07 -8.11
C VAL A 57 1.74 -7.19 -6.92
N MET A 58 2.17 -7.52 -5.71
CA MET A 58 1.91 -6.68 -4.52
C MET A 58 2.51 -5.28 -4.67
N GLN A 59 3.72 -5.15 -5.23
CA GLN A 59 4.36 -3.86 -5.49
C GLN A 59 3.56 -3.01 -6.49
N ALA A 60 3.08 -3.62 -7.58
CA ALA A 60 2.25 -2.94 -8.56
C ALA A 60 0.91 -2.49 -7.95
N LEU A 61 0.26 -3.35 -7.16
CA LEU A 61 -1.04 -3.07 -6.52
C LEU A 61 -0.96 -2.03 -5.40
N LEU A 62 0.09 -2.09 -4.57
CA LEU A 62 0.31 -1.09 -3.53
C LEU A 62 0.73 0.24 -4.18
N GLY A 63 1.42 0.20 -5.32
CA GLY A 63 1.86 1.37 -6.05
C GLY A 63 2.93 2.12 -5.25
N HIS A 64 4.20 1.78 -5.48
CA HIS A 64 5.31 2.55 -4.95
C HIS A 64 6.40 2.74 -6.01
N ALA A 65 6.75 4.02 -6.21
CA ALA A 65 8.02 4.48 -6.77
C ALA A 65 9.21 4.29 -5.78
N HIS A 66 8.99 3.72 -4.59
CA HIS A 66 10.03 3.41 -3.59
C HIS A 66 9.92 1.96 -3.09
N VAL A 67 10.94 1.17 -3.42
CA VAL A 67 11.05 -0.29 -3.26
C VAL A 67 11.15 -0.75 -1.79
N ASP A 68 11.32 0.16 -0.82
CA ASP A 68 11.74 -0.18 0.55
C ASP A 68 10.63 -0.60 1.54
N THR A 69 9.33 -0.46 1.20
CA THR A 69 8.23 -0.80 2.15
C THR A 69 7.54 -2.14 1.88
N THR A 70 7.62 -2.69 0.67
CA THR A 70 6.98 -3.98 0.34
C THR A 70 7.80 -5.18 0.83
N ALA A 71 9.12 -5.04 0.94
CA ALA A 71 10.00 -6.04 1.55
C ALA A 71 9.58 -6.41 2.98
N ARG A 72 8.92 -5.47 3.70
CA ARG A 72 8.38 -5.73 5.03
C ARG A 72 7.25 -6.78 5.01
N TYR A 73 6.60 -7.09 3.89
CA TYR A 73 5.57 -8.14 3.83
C TYR A 73 6.11 -9.51 3.42
N VAL A 74 7.36 -9.58 2.94
CA VAL A 74 7.97 -10.83 2.47
C VAL A 74 8.05 -11.89 3.58
N HIS A 75 8.15 -11.48 4.85
CA HIS A 75 8.13 -12.42 5.98
C HIS A 75 6.76 -13.06 6.24
N LEU A 76 5.68 -12.48 5.70
CA LEU A 76 4.31 -13.00 5.80
C LEU A 76 3.94 -13.86 4.59
N ALA A 77 4.72 -13.79 3.51
CA ALA A 77 4.50 -14.59 2.32
C ALA A 77 4.81 -16.07 2.58
N PRO A 78 4.09 -17.01 1.94
CA PRO A 78 4.43 -18.42 1.96
C PRO A 78 5.90 -18.65 1.56
N VAL A 79 6.56 -19.61 2.23
CA VAL A 79 8.01 -19.88 2.10
C VAL A 79 8.47 -19.97 0.64
N HIS A 80 7.65 -20.56 -0.24
CA HIS A 80 7.96 -20.71 -1.65
C HIS A 80 7.98 -19.37 -2.41
N VAL A 81 6.99 -18.50 -2.18
CA VAL A 81 6.90 -17.15 -2.80
C VAL A 81 8.06 -16.27 -2.34
N LYS A 82 8.43 -16.35 -1.05
CA LYS A 82 9.62 -15.68 -0.52
C LYS A 82 10.90 -16.17 -1.21
N GLY A 83 11.04 -17.49 -1.39
CA GLY A 83 12.23 -18.08 -2.02
C GLY A 83 12.40 -17.68 -3.48
N GLU A 84 11.32 -17.64 -4.26
CA GLU A 84 11.35 -17.19 -5.66
C GLU A 84 11.69 -15.70 -5.79
N PHE A 85 11.13 -14.87 -4.91
CA PHE A 85 11.45 -13.44 -4.87
C PHE A 85 12.93 -13.19 -4.53
N ASP A 86 13.46 -13.87 -3.50
CA ASP A 86 14.88 -13.75 -3.10
C ASP A 86 15.80 -14.18 -4.26
N ALA A 87 15.46 -15.27 -4.96
CA ALA A 87 16.21 -15.73 -6.13
C ALA A 87 16.14 -14.76 -7.31
N ALA A 88 14.97 -14.18 -7.60
CA ALA A 88 14.82 -13.17 -8.65
C ALA A 88 15.63 -11.90 -8.33
N ARG A 89 15.61 -11.45 -7.07
CA ARG A 89 16.39 -10.30 -6.60
C ARG A 89 17.89 -10.54 -6.71
N GLU A 90 18.36 -11.76 -6.48
CA GLU A 90 19.77 -12.10 -6.69
C GLU A 90 20.19 -12.01 -8.15
N ARG A 91 19.37 -12.56 -9.06
CA ARG A 91 19.65 -12.53 -10.50
C ARG A 91 19.77 -11.10 -11.02
N ILE A 92 18.88 -10.20 -10.61
CA ILE A 92 18.92 -8.78 -10.99
C ILE A 92 20.21 -8.11 -10.47
N ARG A 93 20.62 -8.43 -9.24
CA ARG A 93 21.84 -7.86 -8.64
C ARG A 93 23.11 -8.34 -9.34
N THR A 94 23.17 -9.62 -9.72
CA THR A 94 24.32 -10.19 -10.43
C THR A 94 24.41 -9.72 -11.89
N GLN A 95 23.31 -9.27 -12.50
CA GLN A 95 23.29 -8.70 -13.85
C GLN A 95 23.69 -7.22 -13.93
N LEU A 96 23.81 -6.54 -12.79
CA LEU A 96 24.19 -5.12 -12.71
C LEU A 96 25.68 -4.90 -12.38
N HIS A 97 26.46 -5.99 -12.31
CA HIS A 97 27.92 -6.02 -12.22
C HIS A 97 28.49 -6.72 -13.44
#